data_AF-A0A1W9RQL2-F1
#
_entry.id   AF-A0A1W9RQL2-F1
#
_cell.length_a   1.000
_cell.length_b   1.000
_cell.length_c   1.000
_cell.angle_alpha   90.00
_cell.angle_beta   90.00
_cell.angle_gamma   90.00
#
_symmetry.space_group_name_H-M   'P 1'
#
loop_
_entity.id
_entity.type
_entity.pdbx_description
1 polymer ?
#
loop_
_entity_poly.entity_id
_entity_poly.type
_entity_poly.pdbx_seq_one_letter_code
_entity_poly.pdbx_strand_id
1 'polypeptide(L)'
;MNGKKKLNLKKGIIFFILFGDIFFCFCQNTKFKVNGDINIYQNQTLRLNPVPQSINPPSNPSQGDFYFDGNSLFYYNGTEWKTVAHEGEVFFNNEDNALYYYDGNKWKSIKGGGGKKTVATRIVAAYNSLDTTCEGGVYFNSRADYTCDGVDDQEEIQKALDDLGNSGGVVYLLEGTYNLSSPIIFDDGTSDGIKDSAKSLIGTGAGTLLNVTAGSVAIRMDSVSKVFISKLRISGGSDEIILDNTKYSTITSVWLEGAIMLYNNSSHNIFFHNFFIGKAQIGDATPNAASYNIICGNHFHGTTEDTSGAIFLYEWENSLVVGNTITNKKANGVRLYNSSHNLILANQISSIYGTTGTIGGA
;
A
#
# COMPACT_ATOMS: atom_id res chain seq x y z
N MET A 1 -60.67 0.10 10.40
CA MET A 1 -61.03 1.34 9.68
C MET A 1 -59.86 2.31 9.79
N ASN A 2 -58.88 2.25 8.88
CA ASN A 2 -57.67 3.07 8.95
C ASN A 2 -57.88 4.35 8.15
N GLY A 3 -58.21 5.43 8.85
CA GLY A 3 -58.41 6.75 8.27
C GLY A 3 -57.07 7.34 7.81
N LYS A 4 -56.88 7.49 6.50
CA LYS A 4 -55.87 8.38 5.94
C LYS A 4 -56.22 9.82 6.32
N LYS A 5 -55.42 10.48 7.16
CA LYS A 5 -55.50 11.93 7.37
C LYS A 5 -54.38 12.63 6.60
N LYS A 6 -54.78 13.46 5.64
CA LYS A 6 -53.89 14.39 4.92
C LYS A 6 -53.58 15.57 5.84
N LEU A 7 -52.32 15.83 6.13
CA LEU A 7 -51.89 17.00 6.89
C LEU A 7 -51.48 18.12 5.92
N ASN A 8 -52.22 19.21 5.87
CA ASN A 8 -51.85 20.41 5.11
C ASN A 8 -51.16 21.41 6.04
N LEU A 9 -49.84 21.50 5.96
CA LEU A 9 -49.06 22.49 6.72
C LEU A 9 -49.01 23.81 5.94
N LYS A 10 -49.76 24.82 6.40
CA LYS A 10 -49.52 26.22 6.01
C LYS A 10 -48.41 26.81 6.87
N LYS A 11 -47.55 27.62 6.25
CA LYS A 11 -46.38 28.27 6.85
C LYS A 11 -46.68 28.88 8.23
N GLY A 12 -45.83 28.56 9.21
CA GLY A 12 -45.51 29.48 10.30
C GLY A 12 -45.98 29.15 11.71
N ILE A 13 -46.36 27.92 12.07
CA ILE A 13 -46.70 27.60 13.47
C ILE A 13 -46.04 26.28 13.92
N ILE A 14 -45.31 26.35 15.04
CA ILE A 14 -44.73 25.22 15.78
C ILE A 14 -45.86 24.55 16.57
N PHE A 15 -46.07 23.24 16.37
CA PHE A 15 -46.85 22.40 17.28
C PHE A 15 -45.91 21.41 17.98
N PHE A 16 -45.94 21.39 19.31
CA PHE A 16 -45.41 20.28 20.10
C PHE A 16 -46.50 19.21 20.19
N ILE A 17 -46.24 18.02 19.65
CA ILE A 17 -47.03 16.82 19.94
C ILE A 17 -46.07 15.77 20.45
N LEU A 18 -46.19 15.45 21.74
CA LEU A 18 -45.52 14.34 22.41
C LEU A 18 -46.24 13.04 22.04
N PHE A 19 -45.54 12.15 21.32
CA PHE A 19 -45.80 10.70 21.34
C PHE A 19 -44.48 9.97 21.12
N GLY A 20 -43.92 9.38 22.19
CA GLY A 20 -42.83 8.40 22.17
C GLY A 20 -41.45 8.92 21.77
N ASP A 21 -40.60 9.20 22.77
CA ASP A 21 -39.13 9.16 22.81
C ASP A 21 -38.28 9.62 21.61
N ILE A 22 -38.80 10.50 20.74
CA ILE A 22 -37.99 11.14 19.69
C ILE A 22 -38.00 12.65 19.89
N PHE A 23 -36.87 13.17 20.38
CA PHE A 23 -36.58 14.60 20.45
C PHE A 23 -36.03 15.08 19.09
N PHE A 24 -36.81 15.86 18.35
CA PHE A 24 -36.27 16.68 17.27
C PHE A 24 -36.11 18.12 17.77
N CYS A 25 -34.87 18.52 18.06
CA CYS A 25 -34.50 19.92 18.16
C CYS A 25 -34.25 20.44 16.74
N PHE A 26 -35.23 21.10 16.13
CA PHE A 26 -34.98 21.91 14.94
C PHE A 26 -34.39 23.25 15.38
N CYS A 27 -33.07 23.33 15.38
CA CYS A 27 -32.36 24.60 15.51
C CYS A 27 -32.70 25.46 14.28
N GLN A 28 -33.16 26.70 14.48
CA GLN A 28 -33.62 27.61 13.42
C GLN A 28 -32.52 28.12 12.46
N ASN A 29 -31.50 27.32 12.14
CA ASN A 29 -30.45 27.73 11.21
C ASN A 29 -29.88 26.60 10.34
N THR A 30 -30.52 25.43 10.27
CA THR A 30 -30.07 24.39 9.34
C THR A 30 -30.73 24.55 7.97
N LYS A 31 -29.92 24.76 6.93
CA LYS A 31 -30.26 24.74 5.49
C LYS A 31 -30.83 23.39 4.98
N PHE A 32 -31.37 22.55 5.86
CA PHE A 32 -31.88 21.23 5.47
C PHE A 32 -33.35 21.33 5.08
N LYS A 33 -33.59 21.44 3.77
CA LYS A 33 -34.93 21.52 3.18
C LYS A 33 -35.16 20.25 2.37
N VAL A 34 -36.02 19.37 2.84
CA VAL A 34 -36.41 18.16 2.10
C VAL A 34 -37.71 18.46 1.35
N ASN A 35 -37.67 18.41 0.02
CA ASN A 35 -38.85 18.55 -0.85
C ASN A 35 -39.22 17.18 -1.44
N GLY A 36 -40.48 16.76 -1.26
CA GLY A 36 -41.01 15.47 -1.73
C GLY A 36 -41.75 14.69 -0.63
N ASP A 37 -42.38 13.57 -0.99
CA ASP A 37 -42.99 12.66 -0.02
C ASP A 37 -41.89 11.90 0.75
N ILE A 38 -41.63 12.32 1.99
CA ILE A 38 -40.78 11.58 2.91
C ILE A 38 -41.63 10.51 3.59
N ASN A 39 -41.48 9.25 3.20
CA ASN A 39 -42.03 8.13 3.94
C ASN A 39 -41.02 7.69 5.02
N ILE A 40 -41.11 8.28 6.22
CA ILE A 40 -40.46 7.72 7.41
C ILE A 40 -41.42 6.71 8.01
N TYR A 41 -41.16 5.42 7.76
CA TYR A 41 -41.84 4.35 8.47
C TYR A 41 -41.21 4.23 9.86
N GLN A 42 -42.03 4.06 10.91
CA GLN A 42 -41.51 3.69 12.23
C GLN A 42 -40.58 2.49 12.08
N ASN A 43 -39.34 2.61 12.57
CA ASN A 43 -38.27 1.61 12.50
C ASN A 43 -37.67 1.34 11.10
N GLN A 44 -37.70 2.28 10.16
CA GLN A 44 -36.95 2.16 8.90
C GLN A 44 -35.91 3.26 8.70
N THR A 45 -34.80 2.88 8.07
CA THR A 45 -33.73 3.76 7.61
C THR A 45 -34.27 4.75 6.57
N LEU A 46 -33.88 6.02 6.66
CA LEU A 46 -34.08 7.00 5.58
C LEU A 46 -33.42 6.45 4.30
N ARG A 47 -34.21 6.16 3.26
CA ARG A 47 -33.73 5.74 1.95
C ARG A 47 -33.88 6.90 0.98
N LEU A 48 -32.76 7.35 0.39
CA LEU A 48 -32.78 8.24 -0.76
C LEU A 48 -33.21 7.40 -1.97
N ASN A 49 -34.17 7.89 -2.75
CA ASN A 49 -34.50 7.23 -4.01
C ASN A 49 -33.31 7.40 -4.97
N PRO A 50 -32.81 6.30 -5.57
CA PRO A 50 -31.70 6.39 -6.50
C PRO A 50 -32.10 7.22 -7.73
N VAL A 51 -31.20 8.08 -8.18
CA VAL A 51 -31.38 8.86 -9.40
C VAL A 51 -30.70 8.12 -10.55
N PRO A 52 -31.40 7.85 -11.66
CA PRO A 52 -30.78 7.29 -12.86
C PRO A 52 -29.93 8.36 -13.57
N GLN A 53 -28.78 7.95 -14.12
CA GLN A 53 -27.98 8.80 -14.98
C GLN A 53 -28.30 8.52 -16.46
N SER A 54 -28.51 9.59 -17.23
CA SER A 54 -28.84 9.54 -18.65
C SER A 54 -28.61 10.90 -19.30
N ILE A 55 -27.98 10.90 -20.48
CA ILE A 55 -27.73 12.12 -21.27
C ILE A 55 -29.04 12.79 -21.71
N ASN A 56 -30.11 12.01 -21.88
CA ASN A 56 -31.42 12.52 -22.29
C ASN A 56 -32.44 12.37 -21.15
N PRO A 57 -33.36 13.34 -21.01
CA PRO A 57 -34.45 13.22 -20.04
C PRO A 57 -35.34 12.00 -20.34
N PRO A 58 -35.89 11.34 -19.31
CA PRO A 58 -36.93 10.33 -19.48
C PRO A 58 -38.09 10.81 -20.36
N SER A 59 -38.56 9.96 -21.27
CA SER A 59 -39.58 10.31 -22.26
C SER A 59 -41.00 10.43 -21.71
N ASN A 60 -41.29 9.83 -20.55
CA ASN A 60 -42.60 9.86 -19.89
C ASN A 60 -42.45 10.15 -18.38
N PRO A 61 -42.02 11.35 -17.98
CA PRO A 61 -41.78 11.64 -16.58
C PRO A 61 -43.08 11.84 -15.79
N SER A 62 -43.07 11.37 -14.56
CA SER A 62 -44.05 11.69 -13.53
C SER A 62 -43.57 12.84 -12.67
N GLN A 63 -44.50 13.63 -12.11
CA GLN A 63 -44.15 14.69 -11.17
C GLN A 63 -43.34 14.12 -10.01
N GLY A 64 -42.15 14.68 -9.77
CA GLY A 64 -41.22 14.22 -8.73
C GLY A 64 -40.12 13.28 -9.23
N ASP A 65 -40.11 12.90 -10.51
CA ASP A 65 -39.00 12.14 -11.10
C ASP A 65 -37.72 12.98 -11.12
N PHE A 66 -36.58 12.30 -11.00
CA PHE A 66 -35.24 12.88 -11.10
C PHE A 66 -34.44 12.18 -12.20
N TYR A 67 -33.52 12.90 -12.84
CA TYR A 67 -32.44 12.30 -13.63
C TYR A 67 -31.16 13.14 -13.53
N PHE A 68 -30.02 12.52 -13.77
CA PHE A 68 -28.71 13.17 -13.79
C PHE A 68 -28.07 13.01 -15.17
N ASP A 69 -27.66 14.10 -15.81
CA ASP A 69 -27.05 14.03 -17.16
C ASP A 69 -25.53 13.82 -17.15
N GLY A 70 -24.94 13.67 -15.96
CA GLY A 70 -23.48 13.65 -15.74
C GLY A 70 -22.92 14.97 -15.24
N ASN A 71 -23.67 16.08 -15.33
CA ASN A 71 -23.22 17.41 -14.91
C ASN A 71 -24.26 18.14 -14.03
N SER A 72 -25.55 18.00 -14.36
CA SER A 72 -26.67 18.65 -13.71
C SER A 72 -27.71 17.62 -13.27
N LEU A 73 -28.22 17.80 -12.05
CA LEU A 73 -29.38 17.08 -11.54
C LEU A 73 -30.65 17.82 -11.97
N PHE A 74 -31.65 17.09 -12.43
CA PHE A 74 -32.96 17.64 -12.80
C PHE A 74 -34.08 16.97 -12.03
N TYR A 75 -35.14 17.73 -11.74
CA TYR A 75 -36.40 17.21 -11.21
C TYR A 75 -37.56 17.61 -12.11
N TYR A 76 -38.53 16.73 -12.30
CA TYR A 76 -39.73 17.02 -13.10
C TYR A 76 -40.82 17.63 -12.21
N ASN A 77 -41.24 18.86 -12.50
CA ASN A 77 -42.23 19.56 -11.68
C ASN A 77 -43.70 19.24 -12.05
N GLY A 78 -43.91 18.35 -13.03
CA GLY A 78 -45.23 18.03 -13.60
C GLY A 78 -45.52 18.69 -14.95
N THR A 79 -44.70 19.67 -15.36
CA THR A 79 -44.80 20.33 -16.67
C THR A 79 -43.49 20.34 -17.44
N GLU A 80 -42.35 20.49 -16.75
CA GLU A 80 -41.02 20.61 -17.35
C GLU A 80 -39.93 20.11 -16.40
N TRP A 81 -38.76 19.81 -16.96
CA TRP A 81 -37.57 19.50 -16.19
C TRP A 81 -36.92 20.77 -15.66
N LYS A 82 -36.62 20.81 -14.36
CA LYS A 82 -35.96 21.92 -13.68
C LYS A 82 -34.65 21.47 -13.08
N THR A 83 -33.61 22.29 -13.21
CA THR A 83 -32.30 22.01 -12.61
C THR A 83 -32.38 22.14 -11.09
N VAL A 84 -31.70 21.24 -10.41
CA VAL A 84 -31.51 21.20 -8.96
C VAL A 84 -30.07 21.66 -8.69
N ALA A 85 -29.92 22.77 -7.96
CA ALA A 85 -28.64 23.47 -7.83
C ALA A 85 -28.58 24.39 -6.58
N HIS A 86 -29.06 23.94 -5.43
CA HIS A 86 -28.87 24.66 -4.17
C HIS A 86 -27.73 24.06 -3.37
N GLU A 87 -26.82 24.91 -2.89
CA GLU A 87 -25.70 24.51 -2.05
C GLU A 87 -26.18 23.64 -0.87
N GLY A 88 -25.59 22.45 -0.73
CA GLY A 88 -25.91 21.48 0.31
C GLY A 88 -26.96 20.44 -0.05
N GLU A 89 -27.58 20.50 -1.24
CA GLU A 89 -28.44 19.43 -1.73
C GLU A 89 -27.63 18.16 -1.99
N VAL A 90 -28.23 16.98 -1.75
CA VAL A 90 -27.59 15.67 -1.92
C VAL A 90 -28.49 14.70 -2.68
N PHE A 91 -27.89 13.81 -3.49
CA PHE A 91 -28.61 12.70 -4.13
C PHE A 91 -27.71 11.48 -4.28
N PHE A 92 -28.31 10.30 -4.46
CA PHE A 92 -27.59 9.05 -4.72
C PHE A 92 -27.74 8.65 -6.18
N ASN A 93 -26.64 8.57 -6.92
CA ASN A 93 -26.61 8.13 -8.30
C ASN A 93 -26.49 6.60 -8.37
N ASN A 94 -27.43 5.94 -9.06
CA ASN A 94 -27.47 4.48 -9.13
C ASN A 94 -26.45 3.91 -10.12
N GLU A 95 -26.04 4.70 -11.13
CA GLU A 95 -25.13 4.21 -12.18
C GLU A 95 -23.71 4.03 -11.66
N ASP A 96 -23.23 4.99 -10.87
CA ASP A 96 -21.90 4.93 -10.27
C ASP A 96 -21.91 4.52 -8.79
N ASN A 97 -23.08 4.22 -8.21
CA ASN A 97 -23.24 3.82 -6.81
C ASN A 97 -22.62 4.86 -5.83
N ALA A 98 -22.86 6.15 -6.10
CA ALA A 98 -22.25 7.25 -5.36
C ALA A 98 -23.27 8.25 -4.81
N LEU A 99 -23.02 8.72 -3.58
CA LEU A 99 -23.69 9.91 -3.05
C LEU A 99 -23.04 11.16 -3.66
N TYR A 100 -23.82 12.18 -3.98
CA TYR A 100 -23.40 13.48 -4.50
C TYR A 100 -23.93 14.61 -3.61
N TYR A 101 -23.21 15.74 -3.58
CA TYR A 101 -23.64 17.01 -2.99
C TYR A 101 -23.38 18.18 -3.94
N TYR A 102 -24.22 19.20 -3.91
CA TYR A 102 -23.99 20.44 -4.65
C TYR A 102 -23.22 21.44 -3.78
N ASP A 103 -22.07 21.91 -4.25
CA ASP A 103 -21.18 22.80 -3.48
C ASP A 103 -21.47 24.30 -3.69
N GLY A 104 -22.59 24.63 -4.33
CA GLY A 104 -22.95 25.99 -4.74
C GLY A 104 -22.50 26.35 -6.16
N ASN A 105 -21.64 25.55 -6.78
CA ASN A 105 -21.22 25.73 -8.18
C ASN A 105 -21.47 24.47 -9.03
N LYS A 106 -21.18 23.29 -8.49
CA LYS A 106 -21.31 22.01 -9.21
C LYS A 106 -21.65 20.85 -8.29
N TRP A 107 -22.15 19.77 -8.88
CA TRP A 107 -22.33 18.50 -8.21
C TRP A 107 -20.96 17.83 -7.99
N LYS A 108 -20.72 17.38 -6.76
CA LYS A 108 -19.52 16.66 -6.33
C LYS A 108 -19.93 15.36 -5.67
N SER A 109 -19.24 14.27 -5.99
CA SER A 109 -19.49 13.00 -5.30
C SER A 109 -19.00 13.06 -3.84
N ILE A 110 -19.84 12.68 -2.88
CA ILE A 110 -19.52 12.35 -1.48
C ILE A 110 -19.01 10.90 -1.35
N LYS A 111 -18.67 10.20 -2.44
CA LYS A 111 -17.87 8.98 -2.29
C LYS A 111 -16.64 9.30 -1.46
N GLY A 112 -16.67 8.89 -0.19
CA GLY A 112 -15.50 8.74 0.66
C GLY A 112 -14.66 7.59 0.13
N GLY A 113 -14.02 7.75 -1.04
CA GLY A 113 -13.05 6.78 -1.58
C GLY A 113 -13.33 6.21 -2.97
N GLY A 114 -13.93 7.00 -3.86
CA GLY A 114 -13.87 6.71 -5.31
C GLY A 114 -12.81 7.50 -6.07
N GLY A 115 -12.08 8.41 -5.41
CA GLY A 115 -10.82 8.96 -5.91
C GLY A 115 -9.67 8.07 -5.44
N LYS A 116 -8.58 7.99 -6.22
CA LYS A 116 -7.30 7.35 -5.88
C LYS A 116 -6.93 7.62 -4.42
N LYS A 117 -7.35 6.75 -3.50
CA LYS A 117 -6.93 6.76 -2.10
C LYS A 117 -5.72 5.88 -2.01
N THR A 118 -4.66 6.30 -2.68
CA THR A 118 -3.46 5.50 -2.71
C THR A 118 -2.59 5.98 -1.55
N VAL A 119 -2.40 5.11 -0.56
CA VAL A 119 -1.36 5.29 0.48
C VAL A 119 0.06 5.37 -0.13
N ALA A 120 0.16 5.23 -1.44
CA ALA A 120 1.35 5.19 -2.28
C ALA A 120 1.06 5.75 -3.68
N THR A 121 2.01 5.72 -4.60
CA THR A 121 1.82 6.19 -5.98
C THR A 121 1.20 5.11 -6.88
N ARG A 122 1.51 3.84 -6.60
CA ARG A 122 0.86 2.66 -7.16
C ARG A 122 0.61 1.63 -6.07
N ILE A 123 -0.49 0.89 -6.16
CA ILE A 123 -0.83 -0.23 -5.30
C ILE A 123 -0.91 -1.50 -6.15
N VAL A 124 -0.27 -2.58 -5.69
CA VAL A 124 -0.30 -3.90 -6.33
C VAL A 124 -0.89 -4.92 -5.37
N ALA A 125 -1.92 -5.65 -5.79
CA ALA A 125 -2.53 -6.74 -5.04
C ALA A 125 -2.03 -8.09 -5.54
N ALA A 126 -1.72 -9.02 -4.63
CA ALA A 126 -1.55 -10.42 -4.97
C ALA A 126 -2.88 -11.07 -5.40
N TYR A 127 -2.82 -12.17 -6.15
CA TYR A 127 -3.99 -12.95 -6.57
C TYR A 127 -4.82 -13.48 -5.38
N ASN A 128 -4.17 -13.66 -4.22
CA ASN A 128 -4.79 -14.12 -2.96
C ASN A 128 -4.94 -13.02 -1.90
N SER A 129 -4.82 -11.75 -2.29
CA SER A 129 -5.09 -10.60 -1.41
C SER A 129 -6.58 -10.50 -1.05
N LEU A 130 -6.93 -9.82 0.05
CA LEU A 130 -8.33 -9.58 0.41
C LEU A 130 -9.01 -8.75 -0.70
N ASP A 131 -10.29 -9.03 -0.95
CA ASP A 131 -11.10 -8.38 -2.00
C ASP A 131 -10.61 -8.65 -3.44
N THR A 132 -9.66 -9.58 -3.64
CA THR A 132 -9.33 -10.08 -4.98
C THR A 132 -10.40 -11.07 -5.44
N THR A 133 -10.95 -10.84 -6.63
CA THR A 133 -11.90 -11.72 -7.32
C THR A 133 -11.31 -12.22 -8.64
N CYS A 134 -11.68 -13.43 -9.06
CA CYS A 134 -11.27 -13.98 -10.35
C CYS A 134 -12.51 -14.14 -11.24
N GLU A 135 -12.50 -13.49 -12.40
CA GLU A 135 -13.56 -13.61 -13.41
C GLU A 135 -12.94 -14.04 -14.74
N GLY A 136 -13.30 -15.23 -15.22
CA GLY A 136 -12.78 -15.75 -16.48
C GLY A 136 -11.26 -15.96 -16.51
N GLY A 137 -10.62 -16.19 -15.36
CA GLY A 137 -9.17 -16.34 -15.25
C GLY A 137 -8.40 -15.03 -15.08
N VAL A 138 -9.09 -13.89 -15.06
CA VAL A 138 -8.48 -12.57 -14.81
C VAL A 138 -8.75 -12.17 -13.37
N TYR A 139 -7.70 -11.76 -12.66
CA TYR A 139 -7.81 -11.31 -11.28
C TYR A 139 -8.03 -9.80 -11.19
N PHE A 140 -8.92 -9.39 -10.29
CA PHE A 140 -9.26 -7.99 -10.05
C PHE A 140 -9.29 -7.71 -8.55
N ASN A 141 -8.67 -6.61 -8.13
CA ASN A 141 -8.77 -6.10 -6.78
C ASN A 141 -9.16 -4.62 -6.82
N SER A 142 -10.32 -4.28 -6.23
CA SER A 142 -10.84 -2.91 -6.22
C SER A 142 -9.99 -1.90 -5.44
N ARG A 143 -9.02 -2.38 -4.65
CA ARG A 143 -8.11 -1.57 -3.82
C ARG A 143 -6.75 -1.32 -4.48
N ALA A 144 -6.48 -1.92 -5.64
CA ALA A 144 -5.18 -1.87 -6.29
C ALA A 144 -5.23 -1.31 -7.71
N ASP A 145 -4.11 -0.75 -8.17
CA ASP A 145 -3.91 -0.33 -9.55
C ASP A 145 -3.52 -1.53 -10.44
N TYR A 146 -2.84 -2.52 -9.86
CA TYR A 146 -2.47 -3.79 -10.50
C TYR A 146 -2.89 -4.97 -9.64
N THR A 147 -3.33 -6.07 -10.27
CA THR A 147 -3.63 -7.32 -9.59
C THR A 147 -2.84 -8.43 -10.26
N CYS A 148 -1.96 -9.05 -9.49
CA CYS A 148 -1.15 -10.20 -9.92
C CYS A 148 -2.04 -11.45 -10.12
N ASP A 149 -1.59 -12.37 -10.96
CA ASP A 149 -2.32 -13.61 -11.27
C ASP A 149 -1.78 -14.85 -10.52
N GLY A 150 -0.66 -14.68 -9.80
CA GLY A 150 0.00 -15.72 -9.02
C GLY A 150 1.09 -16.46 -9.80
N VAL A 151 1.46 -15.99 -10.99
CA VAL A 151 2.55 -16.52 -11.81
C VAL A 151 3.40 -15.35 -12.28
N ASP A 152 4.71 -15.42 -12.07
CA ASP A 152 5.65 -14.41 -12.57
C ASP A 152 5.30 -12.97 -12.14
N ASP A 153 4.82 -12.82 -10.90
CA ASP A 153 4.25 -11.59 -10.36
C ASP A 153 5.25 -10.42 -10.34
N GLN A 154 6.55 -10.67 -10.59
CA GLN A 154 7.51 -9.62 -10.83
C GLN A 154 7.13 -8.73 -12.03
N GLU A 155 6.37 -9.22 -13.01
CA GLU A 155 5.97 -8.46 -14.19
C GLU A 155 4.99 -7.32 -13.83
N GLU A 156 3.96 -7.59 -13.02
CA GLU A 156 3.04 -6.54 -12.55
C GLU A 156 3.72 -5.57 -11.59
N ILE A 157 4.61 -6.08 -10.74
CA ILE A 157 5.35 -5.23 -9.79
C ILE A 157 6.31 -4.31 -10.55
N GLN A 158 7.04 -4.84 -11.53
CA GLN A 158 7.94 -4.05 -12.37
C GLN A 158 7.14 -3.00 -13.14
N LYS A 159 6.02 -3.39 -13.76
CA LYS A 159 5.14 -2.45 -14.44
C LYS A 159 4.66 -1.33 -13.51
N ALA A 160 4.32 -1.64 -12.26
CA ALA A 160 3.93 -0.63 -11.28
C ALA A 160 5.08 0.31 -10.89
N LEU A 161 6.32 -0.18 -10.85
CA LEU A 161 7.53 0.63 -10.66
C LEU A 161 7.79 1.54 -11.86
N ASP A 162 7.72 1.00 -13.07
CA ASP A 162 7.94 1.72 -14.33
C ASP A 162 6.93 2.87 -14.48
N ASP A 163 5.68 2.62 -14.08
CA ASP A 163 4.57 3.57 -14.08
C ASP A 163 4.75 4.77 -13.14
N LEU A 164 5.73 4.70 -12.21
CA LEU A 164 6.15 5.86 -11.41
C LEU A 164 6.95 6.88 -12.26
N GLY A 165 7.54 6.42 -13.35
CA GLY A 165 8.45 7.20 -14.18
C GLY A 165 9.67 7.70 -13.40
N ASN A 166 10.25 8.81 -13.87
CA ASN A 166 11.50 9.36 -13.32
C ASN A 166 11.31 10.27 -12.09
N SER A 167 10.08 10.39 -11.58
CA SER A 167 9.79 11.28 -10.44
C SER A 167 9.98 10.61 -9.08
N GLY A 168 10.34 9.33 -9.07
CA GLY A 168 10.30 8.50 -7.86
C GLY A 168 8.87 8.18 -7.44
N GLY A 169 8.70 7.72 -6.20
CA GLY A 169 7.40 7.40 -5.63
C GLY A 169 7.40 6.08 -4.88
N VAL A 170 6.21 5.55 -4.65
CA VAL A 170 6.03 4.32 -3.86
C VAL A 170 5.16 3.34 -4.62
N VAL A 171 5.63 2.10 -4.74
CA VAL A 171 4.80 0.93 -4.99
C VAL A 171 4.47 0.28 -3.65
N TYR A 172 3.19 0.14 -3.36
CA TYR A 172 2.69 -0.48 -2.14
C TYR A 172 2.07 -1.83 -2.45
N LEU A 173 2.64 -2.89 -1.89
CA LEU A 173 2.16 -4.24 -2.03
C LEU A 173 1.16 -4.54 -0.91
N LEU A 174 -0.03 -4.99 -1.28
CA LEU A 174 -1.00 -5.49 -0.31
C LEU A 174 -0.52 -6.82 0.31
N GLU A 175 -1.27 -7.33 1.29
CA GLU A 175 -1.06 -8.67 1.81
C GLU A 175 -1.29 -9.73 0.72
N GLY A 176 -0.59 -10.86 0.85
CA GLY A 176 -0.69 -11.99 -0.06
C GLY A 176 0.68 -12.52 -0.48
N THR A 177 0.65 -13.48 -1.42
CA THR A 177 1.83 -14.15 -1.94
C THR A 177 2.09 -13.71 -3.37
N TYR A 178 3.29 -13.19 -3.61
CA TYR A 178 3.80 -12.80 -4.91
C TYR A 178 4.85 -13.83 -5.37
N ASN A 179 4.55 -14.62 -6.38
CA ASN A 179 5.41 -15.69 -6.88
C ASN A 179 6.38 -15.15 -7.93
N LEU A 180 7.67 -15.15 -7.61
CA LEU A 180 8.71 -14.58 -8.45
C LEU A 180 9.56 -15.69 -9.10
N SER A 181 9.63 -15.69 -10.43
CA SER A 181 10.60 -16.51 -11.18
C SER A 181 11.86 -15.74 -11.56
N SER A 182 11.78 -14.41 -11.57
CA SER A 182 12.89 -13.50 -11.85
C SER A 182 12.85 -12.28 -10.91
N PRO A 183 13.93 -11.49 -10.84
CA PRO A 183 14.03 -10.39 -9.88
C PRO A 183 13.12 -9.22 -10.26
N ILE A 184 12.65 -8.50 -9.25
CA ILE A 184 12.20 -7.12 -9.39
C ILE A 184 13.45 -6.25 -9.47
N ILE A 185 13.59 -5.47 -10.55
CA ILE A 185 14.81 -4.73 -10.86
C ILE A 185 14.58 -3.24 -10.60
N PHE A 186 15.44 -2.68 -9.76
CA PHE A 186 15.65 -1.24 -9.64
C PHE A 186 16.93 -0.90 -10.38
N ASP A 187 16.85 -0.19 -11.50
CA ASP A 187 18.02 0.28 -12.24
C ASP A 187 17.95 1.79 -12.57
N ASP A 188 19.10 2.41 -12.85
CA ASP A 188 19.18 3.79 -13.36
C ASP A 188 19.60 3.80 -14.84
N GLY A 189 19.35 2.69 -15.55
CA GLY A 189 19.69 2.55 -16.94
C GLY A 189 19.71 1.11 -17.45
N THR A 190 18.55 0.64 -17.89
CA THR A 190 18.42 -0.21 -19.08
C THR A 190 17.47 0.41 -20.12
N SER A 191 17.15 -0.30 -21.20
CA SER A 191 16.69 0.18 -22.52
C SER A 191 15.43 1.06 -22.57
N ASP A 192 14.73 1.25 -21.46
CA ASP A 192 13.47 1.99 -21.36
C ASP A 192 13.64 3.49 -21.00
N GLY A 193 14.82 3.90 -20.52
CA GLY A 193 15.09 5.28 -20.10
C GLY A 193 14.41 5.69 -18.79
N ILE A 194 13.92 4.73 -18.02
CA ILE A 194 13.34 4.93 -16.69
C ILE A 194 14.47 4.88 -15.64
N LYS A 195 14.35 5.72 -14.61
CA LYS A 195 15.27 5.77 -13.47
C LYS A 195 14.57 5.35 -12.21
N ASP A 196 15.06 4.31 -11.56
CA ASP A 196 14.49 3.75 -10.34
C ASP A 196 15.08 4.32 -9.06
N SER A 197 16.11 5.17 -9.17
CA SER A 197 16.53 6.01 -8.05
C SER A 197 15.33 6.75 -7.42
N ALA A 198 15.31 6.79 -6.08
CA ALA A 198 14.26 7.40 -5.27
C ALA A 198 12.86 6.76 -5.38
N LYS A 199 12.75 5.53 -5.90
CA LYS A 199 11.53 4.70 -5.79
C LYS A 199 11.53 3.90 -4.49
N SER A 200 10.33 3.51 -4.03
CA SER A 200 10.15 2.70 -2.83
C SER A 200 9.26 1.50 -3.10
N LEU A 201 9.56 0.37 -2.48
CA LEU A 201 8.70 -0.81 -2.43
C LEU A 201 8.33 -1.12 -0.97
N ILE A 202 7.06 -1.04 -0.66
CA ILE A 202 6.57 -1.15 0.72
C ILE A 202 5.45 -2.19 0.78
N GLY A 203 5.55 -3.15 1.69
CA GLY A 203 4.46 -4.09 1.97
C GLY A 203 3.59 -3.70 3.18
N THR A 204 2.69 -4.62 3.55
CA THR A 204 1.81 -4.49 4.73
C THR A 204 2.38 -5.13 6.00
N GLY A 205 3.57 -5.73 5.91
CA GLY A 205 4.23 -6.52 6.95
C GLY A 205 4.63 -7.90 6.43
N ALA A 206 4.93 -8.84 7.33
CA ALA A 206 5.32 -10.21 6.95
C ALA A 206 4.24 -11.00 6.16
N GLY A 207 2.99 -10.50 6.14
CA GLY A 207 1.90 -11.05 5.32
C GLY A 207 1.96 -10.67 3.83
N THR A 208 2.80 -9.70 3.46
CA THR A 208 3.23 -9.46 2.08
C THR A 208 4.46 -10.34 1.84
N LEU A 209 4.29 -11.46 1.14
CA LEU A 209 5.34 -12.46 0.90
C LEU A 209 5.80 -12.43 -0.56
N LEU A 210 7.07 -12.10 -0.78
CA LEU A 210 7.76 -12.37 -2.04
C LEU A 210 8.30 -13.80 -1.99
N ASN A 211 7.64 -14.71 -2.70
CA ASN A 211 7.99 -16.13 -2.78
C ASN A 211 8.85 -16.38 -4.02
N VAL A 212 10.14 -16.60 -3.82
CA VAL A 212 11.15 -16.62 -4.86
C VAL A 212 11.45 -18.05 -5.28
N THR A 213 11.56 -18.28 -6.57
CA THR A 213 12.03 -19.57 -7.11
C THR A 213 13.46 -19.85 -6.63
N ALA A 214 13.73 -21.09 -6.21
CA ALA A 214 15.02 -21.48 -5.66
C ALA A 214 16.19 -21.11 -6.60
N GLY A 215 17.19 -20.42 -6.05
CA GLY A 215 18.36 -19.95 -6.78
C GLY A 215 18.16 -18.63 -7.55
N SER A 216 16.99 -18.02 -7.45
CA SER A 216 16.73 -16.67 -7.97
C SER A 216 16.89 -15.59 -6.88
N VAL A 217 16.86 -14.34 -7.31
CA VAL A 217 16.96 -13.13 -6.48
C VAL A 217 15.59 -12.46 -6.46
N ALA A 218 15.15 -11.96 -5.32
CA ALA A 218 13.85 -11.28 -5.24
C ALA A 218 13.94 -9.84 -5.74
N ILE A 219 14.93 -9.10 -5.24
CA ILE A 219 15.10 -7.67 -5.51
C ILE A 219 16.55 -7.42 -5.91
N ARG A 220 16.74 -6.80 -7.07
CA ARG A 220 18.05 -6.39 -7.55
C ARG A 220 18.09 -4.88 -7.72
N MET A 221 19.14 -4.25 -7.18
CA MET A 221 19.34 -2.81 -7.20
C MET A 221 20.66 -2.51 -7.90
N ASP A 222 20.62 -2.04 -9.15
CA ASP A 222 21.78 -1.86 -10.01
C ASP A 222 22.02 -0.38 -10.30
N SER A 223 23.11 0.17 -9.75
CA SER A 223 23.53 1.56 -9.92
C SER A 223 22.48 2.61 -9.53
N VAL A 224 21.54 2.26 -8.65
CA VAL A 224 20.49 3.15 -8.14
C VAL A 224 20.86 3.81 -6.82
N SER A 225 20.10 4.84 -6.45
CA SER A 225 20.25 5.51 -5.17
C SER A 225 18.93 5.87 -4.51
N LYS A 226 18.95 6.01 -3.19
CA LYS A 226 17.79 6.50 -2.40
C LYS A 226 16.54 5.61 -2.51
N VAL A 227 16.73 4.33 -2.78
CA VAL A 227 15.62 3.37 -2.80
C VAL A 227 15.24 2.99 -1.38
N PHE A 228 13.96 2.79 -1.12
CA PHE A 228 13.43 2.40 0.19
C PHE A 228 12.62 1.10 0.09
N ILE A 229 13.09 0.05 0.76
CA ILE A 229 12.41 -1.25 0.82
C ILE A 229 11.95 -1.51 2.26
N SER A 230 10.66 -1.83 2.46
CA SER A 230 10.16 -2.04 3.81
C SER A 230 8.91 -2.92 3.94
N LYS A 231 8.72 -3.49 5.14
CA LYS A 231 7.47 -4.16 5.58
C LYS A 231 7.02 -5.31 4.68
N LEU A 232 7.95 -6.19 4.33
CA LEU A 232 7.64 -7.39 3.54
C LEU A 232 8.47 -8.58 4.02
N ARG A 233 8.03 -9.79 3.67
CA ARG A 233 8.81 -11.01 3.82
C ARG A 233 9.30 -11.46 2.45
N ILE A 234 10.55 -11.93 2.40
CA ILE A 234 11.11 -12.62 1.24
C ILE A 234 11.49 -14.02 1.69
N SER A 235 11.28 -15.00 0.81
CA SER A 235 11.53 -16.41 1.08
C SER A 235 11.90 -17.14 -0.21
N GLY A 236 12.67 -18.22 -0.09
CA GLY A 236 12.95 -19.16 -1.17
C GLY A 236 14.22 -18.88 -1.99
N GLY A 237 14.75 -17.66 -1.95
CA GLY A 237 16.02 -17.28 -2.58
C GLY A 237 17.23 -17.55 -1.69
N SER A 238 18.40 -17.80 -2.28
CA SER A 238 19.67 -17.81 -1.53
C SER A 238 20.18 -16.39 -1.26
N ASP A 239 20.10 -15.54 -2.29
CA ASP A 239 20.46 -14.13 -2.25
C ASP A 239 19.17 -13.35 -2.54
N GLU A 240 18.47 -12.95 -1.49
CA GLU A 240 17.14 -12.37 -1.62
C GLU A 240 17.18 -10.93 -2.12
N ILE A 241 18.18 -10.15 -1.67
CA ILE A 241 18.37 -8.77 -2.10
C ILE A 241 19.82 -8.56 -2.53
N ILE A 242 20.01 -8.02 -3.73
CA ILE A 242 21.33 -7.64 -4.25
C ILE A 242 21.41 -6.13 -4.44
N LEU A 243 22.46 -5.53 -3.88
CA LEU A 243 22.86 -4.14 -4.10
C LEU A 243 24.15 -4.14 -4.91
N ASP A 244 24.10 -3.64 -6.15
CA ASP A 244 25.25 -3.47 -7.01
C ASP A 244 25.44 -1.97 -7.31
N ASN A 245 26.56 -1.39 -6.86
CA ASN A 245 26.83 0.06 -6.96
C ASN A 245 25.67 0.93 -6.42
N THR A 246 24.94 0.43 -5.42
CA THR A 246 23.76 1.08 -4.86
C THR A 246 24.13 1.98 -3.69
N LYS A 247 23.55 3.19 -3.64
CA LYS A 247 23.93 4.19 -2.62
C LYS A 247 22.76 4.87 -1.93
N TYR A 248 22.95 5.28 -0.68
CA TYR A 248 21.95 6.07 0.07
C TYR A 248 20.59 5.38 0.20
N SER A 249 20.53 4.06 0.05
CA SER A 249 19.29 3.29 0.09
C SER A 249 19.05 2.74 1.49
N THR A 250 17.80 2.38 1.76
CA THR A 250 17.39 1.92 3.09
C THR A 250 16.52 0.68 2.97
N ILE A 251 16.88 -0.35 3.73
CA ILE A 251 16.12 -1.60 3.85
C ILE A 251 15.76 -1.79 5.32
N THR A 252 14.47 -1.81 5.62
CA THR A 252 13.99 -1.86 7.01
C THR A 252 12.72 -2.65 7.23
N SER A 253 12.60 -3.29 8.39
CA SER A 253 11.40 -4.03 8.78
C SER A 253 11.04 -5.11 7.74
N VAL A 254 12.05 -5.77 7.18
CA VAL A 254 11.88 -6.93 6.30
C VAL A 254 12.22 -8.23 7.02
N TRP A 255 11.56 -9.32 6.62
CA TRP A 255 11.84 -10.68 7.06
C TRP A 255 12.50 -11.44 5.91
N LEU A 256 13.67 -12.01 6.15
CA LEU A 256 14.53 -12.60 5.12
C LEU A 256 14.96 -14.01 5.53
N GLU A 257 14.90 -14.95 4.59
CA GLU A 257 15.44 -16.31 4.73
C GLU A 257 16.76 -16.50 3.99
N GLY A 258 17.07 -15.56 3.08
CA GLY A 258 18.30 -15.47 2.32
C GLY A 258 19.09 -14.19 2.61
N ALA A 259 20.17 -13.98 1.86
CA ALA A 259 21.14 -12.93 2.12
C ALA A 259 20.75 -11.56 1.52
N ILE A 260 21.27 -10.49 2.12
CA ILE A 260 21.46 -9.20 1.46
C ILE A 260 22.93 -9.10 1.03
N MET A 261 23.16 -9.06 -0.28
CA MET A 261 24.50 -9.01 -0.86
C MET A 261 24.83 -7.60 -1.34
N LEU A 262 26.04 -7.14 -1.06
CA LEU A 262 26.53 -5.82 -1.50
C LEU A 262 27.73 -6.03 -2.44
N TYR A 263 27.67 -5.42 -3.62
CA TYR A 263 28.68 -5.46 -4.65
C TYR A 263 29.08 -4.06 -5.11
N ASN A 264 30.24 -3.98 -5.77
CA ASN A 264 30.72 -2.82 -6.54
C ASN A 264 30.56 -1.47 -5.82
N ASN A 265 31.12 -1.34 -4.61
CA ASN A 265 31.12 -0.09 -3.84
C ASN A 265 29.70 0.43 -3.48
N SER A 266 28.80 -0.49 -3.17
CA SER A 266 27.51 -0.16 -2.55
C SER A 266 27.74 0.46 -1.17
N SER A 267 27.46 1.76 -1.03
CA SER A 267 27.92 2.58 0.09
C SER A 267 26.83 3.53 0.59
N HIS A 268 26.93 4.00 1.84
CA HIS A 268 25.95 4.88 2.47
C HIS A 268 24.54 4.28 2.60
N ASN A 269 24.42 2.95 2.62
CA ASN A 269 23.15 2.27 2.79
C ASN A 269 22.85 1.98 4.25
N ILE A 270 21.56 1.89 4.58
CA ILE A 270 21.09 1.62 5.95
C ILE A 270 20.26 0.34 5.95
N PHE A 271 20.67 -0.62 6.77
CA PHE A 271 19.95 -1.86 7.05
C PHE A 271 19.54 -1.83 8.51
N PHE A 272 18.25 -1.63 8.79
CA PHE A 272 17.79 -1.50 10.18
C PHE A 272 16.48 -2.20 10.51
N HIS A 273 16.40 -2.78 11.72
CA HIS A 273 15.22 -3.51 12.21
C HIS A 273 14.73 -4.64 11.28
N ASN A 274 15.66 -5.32 10.61
CA ASN A 274 15.33 -6.48 9.78
C ASN A 274 15.46 -7.79 10.58
N PHE A 275 14.73 -8.81 10.15
CA PHE A 275 14.71 -10.14 10.74
C PHE A 275 15.31 -11.13 9.74
N PHE A 276 16.46 -11.69 10.07
CA PHE A 276 17.19 -12.68 9.27
C PHE A 276 17.03 -14.05 9.91
N ILE A 277 16.49 -15.02 9.16
CA ILE A 277 16.18 -16.36 9.64
C ILE A 277 17.03 -17.37 8.85
N GLY A 278 17.52 -18.41 9.54
CA GLY A 278 18.24 -19.50 8.88
C GLY A 278 19.61 -19.05 8.37
N LYS A 279 19.84 -19.18 7.07
CA LYS A 279 21.12 -18.88 6.41
C LYS A 279 21.26 -17.40 6.01
N ALA A 280 20.24 -16.60 6.29
CA ALA A 280 20.20 -15.18 5.99
C ALA A 280 21.35 -14.40 6.67
N GLN A 281 21.99 -13.51 5.91
CA GLN A 281 23.14 -12.70 6.32
C GLN A 281 23.12 -11.32 5.63
N ILE A 282 24.01 -10.42 6.06
CA ILE A 282 24.35 -9.19 5.32
C ILE A 282 25.82 -9.22 4.92
N GLY A 283 26.09 -8.95 3.64
CA GLY A 283 27.43 -8.93 3.05
C GLY A 283 27.83 -10.27 2.43
N ASP A 284 29.04 -10.30 1.85
CA ASP A 284 29.57 -11.46 1.12
C ASP A 284 31.06 -11.68 1.44
N ALA A 285 31.58 -12.86 1.11
CA ALA A 285 32.97 -13.26 1.16
C ALA A 285 33.77 -12.91 -0.11
N THR A 286 33.20 -12.10 -1.01
CA THR A 286 33.89 -11.60 -2.20
C THR A 286 34.38 -10.16 -1.97
N PRO A 287 35.52 -9.76 -2.58
CA PRO A 287 36.01 -8.38 -2.54
C PRO A 287 34.94 -7.37 -2.93
N ASN A 288 34.45 -6.61 -1.94
CA ASN A 288 33.46 -5.57 -2.14
C ASN A 288 33.86 -4.33 -1.33
N ALA A 289 34.51 -3.37 -1.99
CA ALA A 289 34.94 -2.10 -1.38
C ALA A 289 33.74 -1.19 -1.03
N ALA A 290 32.84 -1.66 -0.17
CA ALA A 290 31.67 -0.97 0.33
C ALA A 290 32.04 -0.10 1.53
N SER A 291 31.37 1.03 1.70
CA SER A 291 31.76 1.96 2.75
C SER A 291 30.60 2.77 3.31
N TYR A 292 30.77 3.29 4.52
CA TYR A 292 29.77 4.15 5.18
C TYR A 292 28.39 3.52 5.31
N ASN A 293 28.30 2.19 5.36
CA ASN A 293 27.04 1.50 5.54
C ASN A 293 26.69 1.42 7.04
N ILE A 294 25.40 1.40 7.37
CA ILE A 294 24.89 1.27 8.74
C ILE A 294 24.08 -0.01 8.83
N ILE A 295 24.52 -0.93 9.68
CA ILE A 295 23.82 -2.17 10.03
C ILE A 295 23.39 -2.05 11.49
N CYS A 296 22.13 -1.69 11.72
CA CYS A 296 21.64 -1.28 13.04
C CYS A 296 20.39 -2.04 13.50
N GLY A 297 20.39 -2.58 14.72
CA GLY A 297 19.16 -3.09 15.34
C GLY A 297 18.53 -4.28 14.62
N ASN A 298 19.31 -5.05 13.84
CA ASN A 298 18.79 -6.22 13.14
C ASN A 298 18.81 -7.45 14.05
N HIS A 299 17.92 -8.40 13.79
CA HIS A 299 17.85 -9.67 14.49
C HIS A 299 18.23 -10.80 13.53
N PHE A 300 19.34 -11.48 13.82
CA PHE A 300 19.78 -12.68 13.13
C PHE A 300 19.53 -13.91 14.00
N HIS A 301 18.80 -14.86 13.45
CA HIS A 301 18.56 -16.15 14.05
C HIS A 301 18.98 -17.26 13.08
N GLY A 302 20.13 -17.87 13.36
CA GLY A 302 20.72 -18.88 12.51
C GLY A 302 20.16 -20.30 12.70
N THR A 303 20.71 -21.21 11.90
CA THR A 303 20.68 -22.65 12.13
C THR A 303 22.12 -23.16 12.33
N THR A 304 22.26 -24.38 12.87
CA THR A 304 23.55 -25.02 13.14
C THR A 304 24.33 -25.44 11.88
N GLU A 305 23.83 -25.13 10.68
CA GLU A 305 24.43 -25.52 9.40
C GLU A 305 25.17 -24.38 8.70
N ASP A 306 25.02 -23.15 9.18
CA ASP A 306 25.46 -21.93 8.49
C ASP A 306 26.98 -21.73 8.46
N THR A 307 27.58 -21.65 7.27
CA THR A 307 29.03 -21.45 7.12
C THR A 307 29.44 -19.99 7.07
N SER A 308 28.48 -19.07 6.93
CA SER A 308 28.76 -17.65 6.75
C SER A 308 28.38 -16.85 7.99
N GLY A 309 29.12 -15.78 8.26
CA GLY A 309 28.85 -14.94 9.43
C GLY A 309 27.55 -14.18 9.26
N ALA A 310 26.85 -13.86 10.36
CA ALA A 310 25.59 -13.11 10.24
C ALA A 310 25.79 -11.74 9.56
N ILE A 311 26.91 -11.10 9.87
CA ILE A 311 27.35 -9.87 9.22
C ILE A 311 28.78 -10.08 8.75
N PHE A 312 28.99 -9.98 7.43
CA PHE A 312 30.30 -10.12 6.80
C PHE A 312 30.72 -8.78 6.16
N LEU A 313 31.79 -8.20 6.69
CA LEU A 313 32.44 -7.01 6.14
C LEU A 313 33.72 -7.45 5.41
N TYR A 314 33.74 -7.46 4.08
CA TYR A 314 34.90 -7.83 3.28
C TYR A 314 35.43 -6.59 2.54
N GLU A 315 36.59 -6.05 2.90
CA GLU A 315 37.09 -4.78 2.34
C GLU A 315 36.16 -3.58 2.60
N TRP A 316 35.37 -3.63 3.68
CA TRP A 316 34.52 -2.50 4.03
C TRP A 316 35.28 -1.46 4.84
N GLU A 317 34.94 -0.20 4.60
CA GLU A 317 35.51 0.92 5.34
C GLU A 317 34.47 1.83 5.97
N ASN A 318 34.80 2.41 7.13
CA ASN A 318 34.01 3.48 7.76
C ASN A 318 32.53 3.11 8.01
N SER A 319 32.23 1.82 8.19
CA SER A 319 30.86 1.33 8.39
C SER A 319 30.54 1.10 9.87
N LEU A 320 29.25 1.16 10.21
CA LEU A 320 28.73 1.02 11.57
C LEU A 320 27.92 -0.27 11.70
N VAL A 321 28.31 -1.13 12.64
CA VAL A 321 27.55 -2.33 13.04
C VAL A 321 27.14 -2.19 14.50
N VAL A 322 25.89 -1.82 14.74
CA VAL A 322 25.43 -1.40 16.07
C VAL A 322 24.12 -2.04 16.51
N GLY A 323 24.03 -2.46 17.77
CA GLY A 323 22.75 -2.85 18.36
C GLY A 323 22.10 -4.10 17.77
N ASN A 324 22.84 -4.93 17.03
CA ASN A 324 22.28 -6.13 16.41
C ASN A 324 22.21 -7.28 17.43
N THR A 325 21.17 -8.11 17.32
CA THR A 325 21.01 -9.35 18.08
C THR A 325 21.31 -10.53 17.17
N ILE A 326 22.33 -11.32 17.50
CA ILE A 326 22.81 -12.44 16.69
C ILE A 326 22.78 -13.71 17.54
N THR A 327 21.98 -14.67 17.14
CA THR A 327 21.79 -15.93 17.87
C THR A 327 21.87 -17.14 16.95
N ASN A 328 22.34 -18.27 17.48
CA ASN A 328 22.29 -19.58 16.83
C ASN A 328 22.98 -19.68 15.46
N LYS A 329 24.09 -18.96 15.27
CA LYS A 329 24.89 -19.04 14.03
C LYS A 329 26.04 -20.03 14.20
N LYS A 330 26.39 -20.77 13.15
CA LYS A 330 27.53 -21.68 13.18
C LYS A 330 28.85 -20.96 12.89
N ALA A 331 28.88 -19.92 12.07
CA ALA A 331 30.07 -19.08 11.88
C ALA A 331 30.09 -17.84 12.80
N ASN A 332 31.03 -16.92 12.56
CA ASN A 332 31.18 -15.69 13.34
C ASN A 332 29.86 -14.88 13.40
N GLY A 333 29.59 -14.21 14.52
CA GLY A 333 28.49 -13.25 14.55
C GLY A 333 28.76 -12.08 13.61
N VAL A 334 29.89 -11.39 13.83
CA VAL A 334 30.39 -10.36 12.93
C VAL A 334 31.79 -10.75 12.45
N ARG A 335 32.01 -10.74 11.13
CA ARG A 335 33.30 -11.03 10.53
C ARG A 335 33.81 -9.82 9.78
N LEU A 336 35.06 -9.45 10.02
CA LEU A 336 35.80 -8.46 9.24
C LEU A 336 36.91 -9.19 8.48
N TYR A 337 37.05 -8.88 7.20
CA TYR A 337 38.11 -9.41 6.35
C TYR A 337 38.67 -8.26 5.53
N ASN A 338 39.98 -8.02 5.63
CA ASN A 338 40.65 -6.90 4.93
C ASN A 338 39.92 -5.54 5.07
N SER A 339 39.24 -5.32 6.20
CA SER A 339 38.34 -4.18 6.41
C SER A 339 38.92 -3.20 7.42
N SER A 340 38.68 -1.90 7.26
CA SER A 340 39.34 -0.85 8.04
C SER A 340 38.34 0.17 8.61
N HIS A 341 38.69 0.82 9.73
CA HIS A 341 37.93 1.96 10.29
C HIS A 341 36.42 1.70 10.55
N ASN A 342 36.02 0.45 10.80
CA ASN A 342 34.63 0.11 11.11
C ASN A 342 34.36 0.21 12.62
N LEU A 343 33.17 0.64 13.01
CA LEU A 343 32.72 0.71 14.40
C LEU A 343 31.74 -0.43 14.69
N ILE A 344 32.09 -1.29 15.63
CA ILE A 344 31.24 -2.41 16.09
C ILE A 344 30.89 -2.16 17.55
N LEU A 345 29.62 -1.86 17.83
CA LEU A 345 29.18 -1.40 19.15
C LEU A 345 27.86 -2.05 19.59
N ALA A 346 27.74 -2.40 20.87
CA ALA A 346 26.47 -2.80 21.48
C ALA A 346 25.73 -3.95 20.78
N ASN A 347 26.44 -4.87 20.12
CA ASN A 347 25.83 -6.07 19.52
C ASN A 347 25.72 -7.17 20.58
N GLN A 348 24.55 -7.81 20.65
CA GLN A 348 24.34 -9.00 21.49
C GLN A 348 24.56 -10.24 20.64
N ILE A 349 25.63 -10.98 20.91
CA ILE A 349 25.99 -12.19 20.15
C ILE A 349 26.07 -13.37 21.11
N SER A 350 25.27 -14.40 20.86
CA SER A 350 25.18 -15.58 21.72
C SER A 350 24.94 -16.86 20.93
N SER A 351 25.27 -18.01 21.52
CA SER A 351 25.02 -19.34 20.94
C SER A 351 25.63 -19.49 19.54
N ILE A 352 26.94 -19.27 19.46
CA ILE A 352 27.74 -19.46 18.24
C ILE A 352 28.40 -20.84 18.29
N TYR A 353 28.18 -21.68 17.28
CA TYR A 353 28.45 -23.13 17.34
C TYR A 353 29.68 -23.62 16.54
N GLY A 354 30.52 -22.72 15.99
CA GLY A 354 31.70 -23.08 15.18
C GLY A 354 33.04 -22.61 15.74
N THR A 355 34.12 -22.94 15.01
CA THR A 355 35.52 -22.72 15.41
C THR A 355 35.98 -21.26 15.31
N THR A 356 35.15 -20.38 14.74
CA THR A 356 35.44 -18.96 14.58
C THR A 356 34.60 -18.16 15.57
N GLY A 357 35.27 -17.38 16.43
CA GLY A 357 34.66 -16.74 17.61
C GLY A 357 33.59 -15.68 17.32
N THR A 358 33.11 -15.05 18.39
CA THR A 358 32.01 -14.07 18.42
C THR A 358 32.17 -12.93 17.40
N ILE A 359 33.39 -12.40 17.32
CA ILE A 359 33.85 -11.44 16.31
C ILE A 359 35.16 -11.99 15.77
N GLY A 360 35.29 -12.13 14.45
CA GLY A 360 36.49 -12.67 13.80
C GLY A 360 37.09 -11.66 12.82
N GLY A 361 38.40 -11.45 12.90
CA GLY A 361 39.19 -10.73 11.93
C GLY A 361 40.17 -11.68 11.23
N ALA A 362 40.40 -11.48 9.93
CA ALA A 362 41.55 -12.04 9.21
C ALA A 362 42.29 -10.92 8.47
#